data_AF-A0A6M3K286-F1
#
_entry.id   AF-A0A6M3K286-F1
#
_cell.length_a   1.000
_cell.length_b   1.000
_cell.length_c   1.000
_cell.angle_alpha   90.00
_cell.angle_beta   90.00
_cell.angle_gamma   90.00
#
_symmetry.space_group_name_H-M   'P 1'
#
loop_
_entity.id
_entity.type
_entity.pdbx_description
1 polymer ?
#
loop_
_entity_poly.entity_id
_entity_poly.type
_entity_poly.pdbx_seq_one_letter_code
_entity_poly.pdbx_strand_id
1 'polypeptide(L)'
;MLHSPADILNHYLVEQGLFTDPVSSSLWPLFVSDLPDDNHIEDDTACVYDTTGIKDGRIMRGGDTVQHFGIMVMVRSVEYSDGFLKAESVRVALDEIDHVSVTIDVAEYSIDNASSAGPVIALGNEEGTGRRKLFTVNALLTISEV
;
A
#
# COMPACT_ATOMS: atom_id res chain seq x y z
N MET A 1 2.67 9.81 -15.29
CA MET A 1 3.02 9.08 -14.07
C MET A 1 4.53 9.00 -13.93
N LEU A 2 5.08 9.86 -13.07
CA LEU A 2 6.49 9.83 -12.67
C LEU A 2 6.75 8.78 -11.58
N HIS A 3 5.75 8.57 -10.71
CA HIS A 3 5.78 7.62 -9.58
C HIS A 3 4.89 6.40 -9.86
N SER A 4 5.20 5.27 -9.22
CA SER A 4 4.38 4.06 -9.34
C SER A 4 3.14 4.15 -8.43
N PRO A 5 2.06 3.40 -8.72
CA PRO A 5 0.89 3.33 -7.84
C PRO A 5 1.24 2.94 -6.40
N ALA A 6 2.16 2.00 -6.20
CA ALA A 6 2.64 1.61 -4.88
C ALA A 6 3.33 2.77 -4.13
N ASP A 7 4.10 3.60 -4.84
CA ASP A 7 4.77 4.77 -4.29
C ASP A 7 3.78 5.87 -3.89
N ILE A 8 2.77 6.10 -4.75
CA ILE A 8 1.68 7.05 -4.47
C ILE A 8 0.88 6.63 -3.24
N LEU A 9 0.55 5.34 -3.13
CA LEU A 9 -0.13 4.83 -1.96
C LEU A 9 0.75 4.89 -0.70
N ASN A 10 2.05 4.61 -0.84
CA ASN A 10 3.00 4.69 0.28
C ASN A 10 2.95 6.08 0.92
N HIS A 11 3.09 7.13 0.10
CA HIS A 11 2.96 8.51 0.54
C HIS A 11 1.64 8.79 1.24
N TYR A 12 0.51 8.38 0.64
CA TYR A 12 -0.81 8.53 1.27
C TYR A 12 -0.89 7.88 2.65
N LEU A 13 -0.45 6.63 2.78
CA LEU A 13 -0.53 5.88 4.05
C LEU A 13 0.39 6.46 5.14
N VAL A 14 1.52 7.05 4.75
CA VAL A 14 2.41 7.79 5.66
C VAL A 14 1.77 9.12 6.08
N GLU A 15 1.15 9.86 5.16
CA GLU A 15 0.44 11.11 5.47
C GLU A 15 -0.75 10.91 6.41
N GLN A 16 -1.47 9.80 6.27
CA GLN A 16 -2.53 9.39 7.19
C GLN A 16 -2.01 8.97 8.58
N GLY A 17 -0.69 8.88 8.76
CA GLY A 17 -0.05 8.49 10.01
C GLY A 17 -0.20 7.00 10.35
N LEU A 18 -0.60 6.16 9.39
CA LEU A 18 -0.63 4.71 9.59
C LEU A 18 0.78 4.13 9.60
N PHE A 19 1.68 4.65 8.77
CA PHE A 19 3.07 4.22 8.74
C PHE A 19 4.01 5.40 8.81
N THR A 20 5.29 5.08 8.92
CA THR A 20 6.34 6.07 8.95
C THR A 20 7.26 5.92 7.76
N ASP A 21 7.86 7.03 7.36
CA ASP A 21 8.92 7.03 6.35
C ASP A 21 10.09 6.13 6.81
N PRO A 22 10.53 5.16 6.01
CA PRO A 22 11.64 4.27 6.36
C PRO A 22 12.95 5.02 6.67
N VAL A 23 13.16 6.22 6.13
CA VAL A 23 14.34 7.04 6.41
C VAL A 23 14.32 7.61 7.84
N SER A 24 13.14 7.73 8.44
CA SER A 24 12.97 8.31 9.79
C SER A 24 13.27 7.36 10.95
N SER A 25 13.59 6.08 10.67
CA SER A 25 13.91 5.03 11.67
C SER A 25 12.92 4.97 12.83
N SER A 26 11.62 4.92 12.52
CA SER A 26 10.54 4.90 13.51
C SER A 26 9.68 3.64 13.41
N LEU A 27 8.66 3.53 14.26
CA LEU A 27 7.81 2.34 14.38
C LEU A 27 6.94 2.17 13.13
N TRP A 28 6.90 0.96 12.58
CA TRP A 28 6.16 0.62 11.35
C TRP A 28 6.64 1.39 10.11
N PRO A 29 7.90 1.21 9.68
CA PRO A 29 8.35 1.74 8.41
C PRO A 29 7.56 1.09 7.25
N LEU A 30 7.28 1.88 6.21
CA LEU A 30 6.61 1.41 5.00
C LEU A 30 7.55 1.51 3.81
N PHE A 31 7.90 0.37 3.25
CA PHE A 31 8.76 0.29 2.07
C PHE A 31 7.94 0.16 0.78
N VAL A 32 8.61 0.31 -0.36
CA VAL A 32 8.04 0.07 -1.70
C VAL A 32 8.84 -1.04 -2.37
N SER A 33 8.16 -1.99 -3.00
CA SER A 33 8.70 -3.09 -3.82
C SER A 33 9.55 -4.16 -3.13
N ASP A 34 10.11 -3.89 -1.95
CA ASP A 34 10.90 -4.87 -1.20
C ASP A 34 10.62 -4.77 0.31
N LEU A 35 10.72 -5.91 0.99
CA LEU A 35 10.55 -6.02 2.44
C LEU A 35 11.91 -6.34 3.05
N PRO A 36 12.71 -5.32 3.38
CA PRO A 36 14.10 -5.55 3.71
C PRO A 36 14.23 -6.29 5.06
N ASP A 37 15.22 -7.18 5.11
CA ASP A 37 15.58 -7.99 6.27
C ASP A 37 17.04 -7.73 6.64
N ASP A 38 17.28 -6.62 7.31
CA ASP A 38 18.58 -6.26 7.86
C ASP A 38 18.43 -5.98 9.37
N ASN A 39 19.53 -6.11 10.12
CA ASN A 39 19.58 -5.89 11.57
C ASN A 39 19.21 -4.45 11.99
N HIS A 40 19.16 -3.52 11.04
CA HIS A 40 18.81 -2.12 11.27
C HIS A 40 17.33 -1.83 11.02
N ILE A 41 16.55 -2.82 10.59
CA ILE A 41 15.13 -2.68 10.29
C ILE A 41 14.32 -3.42 11.35
N GLU A 42 13.30 -2.77 11.85
CA GLU A 42 12.39 -3.36 12.82
C GLU A 42 11.65 -4.58 12.21
N ASP A 43 11.36 -5.56 13.06
CA ASP A 43 10.61 -6.74 12.63
C ASP A 43 9.19 -6.36 12.17
N ASP A 44 8.60 -5.36 12.84
CA ASP A 44 7.27 -4.82 12.57
C ASP A 44 7.36 -3.72 11.48
N THR A 45 7.07 -4.11 10.25
CA THR A 45 7.24 -3.26 9.06
C THR A 45 6.20 -3.64 8.00
N ALA A 46 6.00 -2.78 7.01
CA ALA A 46 5.17 -3.10 5.86
C ALA A 46 5.87 -2.74 4.54
N CYS A 47 5.35 -3.29 3.45
CA CYS A 47 5.76 -2.95 2.10
C CYS A 47 4.55 -2.88 1.17
N VAL A 48 4.57 -1.93 0.22
CA VAL A 48 3.58 -1.84 -0.85
C VAL A 48 4.18 -2.38 -2.15
N TYR A 49 3.45 -3.30 -2.78
CA TYR A 49 3.81 -3.89 -4.06
C TYR A 49 2.83 -3.48 -5.14
N ASP A 50 3.37 -3.15 -6.32
CA ASP A 50 2.59 -3.05 -7.55
C ASP A 50 2.21 -4.46 -8.02
N THR A 51 0.94 -4.68 -8.30
CA THR A 51 0.40 -5.95 -8.82
C THR A 51 -0.35 -5.72 -10.13
N THR A 52 -0.83 -6.81 -10.74
CA THR A 52 -1.56 -6.73 -12.01
C THR A 52 -2.86 -5.95 -11.85
N GLY A 53 -2.93 -4.79 -12.50
CA GLY A 53 -4.16 -4.00 -12.59
C GLY A 53 -5.16 -4.53 -13.61
N ILE A 54 -6.33 -3.88 -13.65
CA ILE A 54 -7.43 -4.17 -14.58
C ILE A 54 -7.66 -2.94 -15.44
N LYS A 55 -7.70 -3.14 -16.76
CA LYS A 55 -8.11 -2.09 -17.70
C LYS A 55 -9.63 -2.13 -17.86
N ASP A 56 -10.30 -1.06 -17.46
CA ASP A 56 -11.77 -0.96 -17.55
C ASP A 56 -12.21 -0.63 -18.97
N GLY A 57 -11.59 0.36 -19.58
CA GLY A 57 -12.04 0.81 -20.89
C GLY A 57 -11.42 2.11 -21.35
N ARG A 58 -11.99 2.66 -22.42
CA ARG A 58 -11.56 3.92 -23.02
C ARG A 58 -12.74 4.86 -23.11
N ILE A 59 -12.60 6.05 -22.55
CA ILE A 59 -13.64 7.08 -22.60
C ILE A 59 -13.73 7.60 -24.04
N MET A 60 -14.92 7.51 -24.65
CA MET A 60 -15.12 7.86 -26.07
C MET A 60 -14.86 9.34 -26.36
N ARG A 61 -15.19 10.23 -25.41
CA ARG A 61 -15.13 11.69 -25.59
C ARG A 61 -13.72 12.28 -25.43
N GLY A 62 -12.86 11.66 -24.62
CA GLY A 62 -11.49 12.11 -24.36
C GLY A 62 -10.40 11.19 -24.92
N GLY A 63 -10.75 9.93 -25.18
CA GLY A 63 -9.78 8.92 -25.60
C GLY A 63 -8.94 8.36 -24.45
N ASP A 64 -9.13 8.85 -23.22
CA ASP A 64 -8.40 8.39 -22.04
C ASP A 64 -8.75 6.95 -21.69
N THR A 65 -7.74 6.18 -21.30
CA THR A 65 -7.92 4.82 -20.83
C THR A 65 -8.08 4.86 -19.32
N VAL A 66 -9.22 4.34 -18.83
CA VAL A 66 -9.43 4.13 -17.40
C VAL A 66 -8.82 2.78 -17.04
N GLN A 67 -7.92 2.81 -16.06
CA GLN A 67 -7.24 1.64 -15.55
C GLN A 67 -7.27 1.68 -14.02
N HIS A 68 -7.56 0.53 -13.44
CA HIS A 68 -7.44 0.25 -12.02
C HIS A 68 -6.09 -0.42 -11.78
N PHE A 69 -5.21 0.22 -11.02
CA PHE A 69 -3.89 -0.31 -10.69
C PHE A 69 -3.99 -1.30 -9.54
N GLY A 70 -3.40 -2.49 -9.70
CA GLY A 70 -3.37 -3.48 -8.64
C GLY A 70 -2.30 -3.12 -7.62
N ILE A 71 -2.66 -3.21 -6.34
CA ILE A 71 -1.73 -3.04 -5.23
C ILE A 71 -1.87 -4.19 -4.24
N MET A 72 -0.77 -4.49 -3.55
CA MET A 72 -0.74 -5.37 -2.40
C MET A 72 0.06 -4.70 -1.29
N VAL A 73 -0.56 -4.48 -0.15
CA VAL A 73 0.16 -4.07 1.07
C VAL A 73 0.46 -5.33 1.86
N MET A 74 1.73 -5.60 2.08
CA MET A 74 2.22 -6.68 2.93
C MET A 74 2.66 -6.12 4.27
N VAL A 75 2.16 -6.70 5.36
CA VAL A 75 2.50 -6.33 6.73
C VAL A 75 3.23 -7.51 7.38
N ARG A 76 4.39 -7.23 7.94
CA ARG A 76 5.22 -8.15 8.73
C ARG A 76 5.15 -7.74 10.19
N SER A 77 4.97 -8.72 11.07
CA SER A 77 4.90 -8.50 12.51
C SER A 77 5.39 -9.70 13.28
N VAL A 78 6.02 -9.50 14.45
CA VAL A 78 6.34 -10.60 15.36
C VAL A 78 5.06 -11.14 16.03
N GLU A 79 4.20 -10.22 16.47
CA GLU A 79 2.96 -10.57 17.15
C GLU A 79 1.79 -10.67 16.16
N TYR A 80 0.95 -11.69 16.32
CA TYR A 80 -0.17 -11.92 15.39
C TYR A 80 -1.23 -10.83 15.55
N SER A 81 -1.57 -10.47 16.79
CA SER A 81 -2.59 -9.44 17.05
C SER A 81 -2.18 -8.10 16.47
N ASP A 82 -0.92 -7.70 16.64
CA ASP A 82 -0.44 -6.38 16.22
C ASP A 82 -0.38 -6.29 14.70
N GLY A 83 0.14 -7.32 14.04
CA GLY A 83 0.16 -7.40 12.57
C GLY A 83 -1.23 -7.44 11.96
N PHE A 84 -2.17 -8.19 12.55
CA PHE A 84 -3.55 -8.24 12.10
C PHE A 84 -4.26 -6.90 12.28
N LEU A 85 -4.14 -6.26 13.46
CA LEU A 85 -4.73 -4.94 13.73
C LEU A 85 -4.16 -3.88 12.79
N LYS A 86 -2.85 -3.94 12.51
CA LYS A 86 -2.22 -3.04 11.56
C LYS A 86 -2.74 -3.25 10.15
N ALA A 87 -2.79 -4.49 9.66
CA ALA A 87 -3.35 -4.79 8.35
C ALA A 87 -4.84 -4.38 8.24
N GLU A 88 -5.62 -4.55 9.31
CA GLU A 88 -7.01 -4.10 9.34
C GLU A 88 -7.12 -2.57 9.31
N SER A 89 -6.22 -1.84 10.00
CA SER A 89 -6.17 -0.38 9.89
C SER A 89 -5.85 0.10 8.48
N VAL A 90 -4.96 -0.61 7.76
CA VAL A 90 -4.71 -0.34 6.33
C VAL A 90 -5.96 -0.59 5.50
N ARG A 91 -6.64 -1.71 5.72
CA ARG A 91 -7.89 -2.05 5.01
C ARG A 91 -8.95 -0.96 5.19
N VAL A 92 -9.14 -0.49 6.43
CA VAL A 92 -10.06 0.61 6.72
C VAL A 92 -9.61 1.92 6.05
N ALA A 93 -8.33 2.27 6.12
CA ALA A 93 -7.81 3.47 5.49
C ALA A 93 -7.92 3.46 3.95
N LEU A 94 -7.89 2.27 3.33
CA LEU A 94 -8.17 2.09 1.91
C LEU A 94 -9.66 2.28 1.60
N ASP A 95 -10.56 1.72 2.40
CA ASP A 95 -12.01 1.91 2.23
C ASP A 95 -12.46 3.36 2.41
N GLU A 96 -11.70 4.16 3.18
CA GLU A 96 -11.96 5.58 3.41
C GLU A 96 -11.44 6.50 2.29
N ILE A 97 -10.73 5.96 1.29
CA ILE A 97 -10.27 6.76 0.14
C ILE A 97 -11.48 7.18 -0.70
N ASP A 98 -11.80 8.47 -0.64
CA ASP A 98 -12.81 9.13 -1.47
C ASP A 98 -12.19 10.40 -2.07
N HIS A 99 -11.66 10.28 -3.30
CA HIS A 99 -11.05 11.36 -4.07
C HIS A 99 -10.02 12.19 -3.27
N VAL A 100 -8.85 11.60 -3.03
CA VAL A 100 -7.76 12.21 -2.26
C VAL A 100 -6.64 12.65 -3.18
N SER A 101 -6.16 13.88 -3.00
CA SER A 101 -4.95 14.40 -3.65
C SER A 101 -3.71 14.04 -2.85
N VAL A 102 -2.71 13.45 -3.49
CA VAL A 102 -1.39 13.14 -2.92
C VAL A 102 -0.35 13.92 -3.71
N THR A 103 0.50 14.68 -3.02
CA THR A 103 1.57 15.45 -3.65
C THR A 103 2.93 14.80 -3.34
N ILE A 104 3.67 14.46 -4.39
CA ILE A 104 5.00 13.87 -4.29
C ILE A 104 5.96 14.74 -5.09
N ASP A 105 6.89 15.37 -4.40
CA ASP A 105 7.79 16.40 -4.91
C ASP A 105 7.06 17.58 -5.58
N VAL A 106 6.87 17.51 -6.91
CA VAL A 106 6.25 18.55 -7.75
C VAL A 106 5.03 17.99 -8.52
N ALA A 107 4.78 16.68 -8.44
CA ALA A 107 3.66 16.04 -9.11
C ALA A 107 2.48 15.87 -8.15
N GLU A 108 1.28 16.14 -8.66
CA GLU A 108 0.03 15.94 -7.94
C GLU A 108 -0.73 14.77 -8.55
N TYR A 109 -1.15 13.84 -7.70
CA TYR A 109 -1.93 12.66 -8.08
C TYR A 109 -3.26 12.69 -7.35
N SER A 110 -4.33 12.32 -8.05
CA SER A 110 -5.63 12.04 -7.44
C SER A 110 -5.80 10.53 -7.33
N ILE A 111 -6.05 10.04 -6.11
CA ILE A 111 -6.56 8.70 -5.86
C ILE A 111 -8.08 8.82 -5.75
N ASP A 112 -8.77 8.46 -6.82
CA ASP A 112 -10.22 8.64 -6.88
C ASP A 112 -10.95 7.62 -6.00
N ASN A 113 -10.42 6.40 -5.93
CA ASN A 113 -11.01 5.30 -5.17
C ASN A 113 -9.99 4.17 -4.94
N ALA A 114 -10.16 3.44 -3.84
CA ALA A 114 -9.60 2.11 -3.66
C ALA A 114 -10.73 1.07 -3.63
N SER A 115 -10.87 0.33 -4.72
CA SER A 115 -11.87 -0.71 -4.86
C SER A 115 -11.32 -2.08 -4.45
N SER A 116 -12.20 -2.91 -3.87
CA SER A 116 -11.90 -4.31 -3.54
C SER A 116 -10.77 -4.50 -2.51
N ALA A 117 -10.74 -3.72 -1.44
CA ALA A 117 -9.97 -4.08 -0.24
C ALA A 117 -10.57 -5.37 0.34
N GLY A 118 -10.01 -6.52 -0.06
CA GLY A 118 -10.42 -7.81 0.47
C GLY A 118 -10.19 -7.87 2.00
N PRO A 119 -10.73 -8.89 2.70
CA PRO A 119 -10.36 -9.10 4.08
C PRO A 119 -8.84 -9.28 4.20
N VAL A 120 -8.28 -8.94 5.36
CA VAL A 120 -6.87 -9.22 5.66
C VAL A 120 -6.59 -10.72 5.47
N ILE A 121 -5.59 -11.03 4.63
CA ILE A 121 -5.18 -12.40 4.33
C ILE A 121 -3.94 -12.72 5.16
N ALA A 122 -4.04 -13.65 6.10
CA ALA A 122 -2.88 -14.15 6.83
C ALA A 122 -2.13 -15.19 5.97
N LEU A 123 -0.87 -14.91 5.63
CA LEU A 123 -0.03 -15.81 4.84
C LEU A 123 0.73 -16.83 5.71
N GLY A 124 0.73 -16.64 7.03
CA GLY A 124 1.45 -17.50 7.98
C GLY A 124 2.79 -16.90 8.34
N ASN A 125 3.80 -17.76 8.54
CA ASN A 125 5.14 -17.32 8.93
C ASN A 125 5.99 -17.03 7.69
N GLU A 126 6.86 -16.02 7.80
CA GLU A 126 7.90 -15.73 6.81
C GLU A 126 8.88 -16.91 6.68
N GLU A 127 9.27 -17.25 5.46
CA GLU A 127 10.17 -18.38 5.22
C GLU A 127 11.56 -18.09 5.82
N GLY A 128 12.12 -19.06 6.55
CA GLY A 128 13.41 -18.90 7.23
C GLY A 128 13.32 -18.20 8.59
N THR A 129 12.19 -17.58 8.95
CA THR A 129 11.98 -16.98 10.28
C THR A 129 10.75 -17.57 10.97
N GLY A 130 10.95 -18.35 12.03
CA GLY A 130 9.84 -18.99 12.76
C GLY A 130 8.98 -18.05 13.61
N ARG A 131 9.26 -16.74 13.58
CA ARG A 131 8.69 -15.74 14.50
C ARG A 131 7.85 -14.68 13.79
N ARG A 132 8.20 -14.29 12.56
CA ARG A 132 7.56 -13.19 11.86
C ARG A 132 6.38 -13.72 11.05
N LYS A 133 5.26 -13.04 11.17
CA LYS A 133 3.98 -13.38 10.56
C LYS A 133 3.67 -12.37 9.47
N LEU A 134 3.18 -12.86 8.35
CA LEU A 134 2.87 -12.07 7.17
C LEU A 134 1.36 -11.96 6.98
N PHE A 135 0.93 -10.74 6.69
CA PHE A 135 -0.45 -10.41 6.37
C PHE A 135 -0.46 -9.61 5.08
N THR A 136 -1.50 -9.76 4.26
CA THR A 136 -1.67 -8.97 3.04
C THR A 136 -3.06 -8.36 2.93
N VAL A 137 -3.10 -7.18 2.34
CA VAL A 137 -4.31 -6.49 1.90
C VAL A 137 -4.13 -6.14 0.43
N ASN A 138 -5.02 -6.67 -0.40
CA ASN A 138 -5.01 -6.39 -1.84
C ASN A 138 -6.11 -5.40 -2.16
N ALA A 139 -5.85 -4.47 -3.07
CA ALA A 139 -6.86 -3.56 -3.59
C ALA A 139 -6.55 -3.11 -5.01
N LEU A 140 -7.51 -2.43 -5.62
CA LEU A 140 -7.43 -1.83 -6.94
C LEU A 140 -7.58 -0.31 -6.79
N LEU A 141 -6.57 0.46 -7.18
CA LEU A 141 -6.59 1.91 -7.11
C LEU A 141 -6.97 2.54 -8.45
N THR A 142 -7.85 3.52 -8.42
CA THR A 142 -8.07 4.43 -9.55
C THR A 142 -7.21 5.67 -9.32
N ILE A 143 -6.17 5.85 -10.13
CA ILE A 143 -5.22 6.97 -9.98
C ILE A 143 -5.17 7.78 -11.27
N SER A 144 -5.22 9.10 -11.13
CA SER A 144 -4.99 10.06 -12.20
C SER A 144 -3.92 11.08 -11.81
N GLU A 145 -3.16 11.57 -12.78
CA GLU A 145 -2.20 12.67 -12.61
C GLU A 145 -2.93 13.97 -12.97
N VAL A 146 -2.79 15.00 -12.12
CA VAL A 146 -3.51 16.28 -12.23
C VAL A 146 -2.75 17.30 -13.06
#